data_AF-A0A0Q6NHA7-F1
#
_entry.id   AF-A0A0Q6NHA7-F1
#
_cell.length_a   1.000
_cell.length_b   1.000
_cell.length_c   1.000
_cell.angle_alpha   90.00
_cell.angle_beta   90.00
_cell.angle_gamma   90.00
#
_symmetry.space_group_name_H-M   'P 1'
#
loop_
_entity.id
_entity.type
_entity.pdbx_description
1 polymer ?
#
loop_
_entity_poly.entity_id
_entity_poly.type
_entity_poly.pdbx_seq_one_letter_code
_entity_poly.pdbx_strand_id
1 'polypeptide(L)' 'MTRIEMQQLLERIWLAQKFTTVLVTHEVAEAVALADWVVMISAGKIALDLDVPVERPRRRGSVELARVEGKILDRLFG' A
#
# COMPACT_ATOMS: atom_id res chain seq x y z
N MET A 1 14.19 15.86 4.26
CA MET A 1 13.31 14.72 4.57
C MET A 1 13.53 13.65 3.53
N THR A 2 13.74 12.43 3.96
CA THR A 2 13.81 11.26 3.10
C THR A 2 12.39 10.75 2.80
N ARG A 3 12.22 9.98 1.71
CA ARG A 3 10.94 9.35 1.35
C ARG A 3 10.34 8.54 2.52
N ILE A 4 11.19 7.84 3.26
CA ILE A 4 10.81 7.01 4.41
C ILE A 4 10.24 7.86 5.54
N GLU A 5 10.86 9.01 5.85
CA GLU A 5 10.37 9.92 6.90
C GLU A 5 9.00 10.51 6.56
N MET A 6 8.77 10.88 5.29
CA MET A 6 7.46 11.37 4.84
C MET A 6 6.37 10.31 4.96
N GLN A 7 6.67 9.07 4.55
CA GLN A 7 5.73 7.95 4.65
C GLN A 7 5.34 7.68 6.11
N GLN A 8 6.32 7.67 7.03
CA GLN A 8 6.05 7.51 8.46
C GLN A 8 5.26 8.69 9.03
N LEU A 9 5.52 9.92 8.59
CA LEU A 9 4.75 11.09 9.00
C LEU A 9 3.30 11.00 8.55
N LEU A 10 3.06 10.63 7.29
CA LEU A 10 1.72 10.44 6.75
C LEU A 10 0.95 9.36 7.52
N GLU A 11 1.59 8.22 7.79
CA GLU A 11 0.98 7.14 8.58
C GLU A 11 0.57 7.61 9.98
N ARG A 12 1.44 8.37 10.67
CA ARG A 12 1.12 8.92 11.99
C ARG A 12 -0.06 9.90 11.97
N ILE A 13 -0.08 10.82 11.00
CA ILE A 13 -1.17 11.81 10.87
C ILE A 13 -2.49 11.10 10.59
N TRP A 14 -2.47 10.12 9.67
CA TRP A 14 -3.66 9.35 9.33
C TRP A 14 -4.17 8.52 10.52
N LEU A 15 -3.28 7.83 11.25
CA LEU A 15 -3.66 7.08 12.45
C LEU A 15 -4.31 7.97 13.52
N ALA A 16 -3.86 9.22 13.63
CA ALA A 16 -4.40 10.18 14.59
C ALA A 16 -5.77 10.74 14.16
N GLN A 17 -5.97 11.02 12.87
CA GLN A 17 -7.16 11.75 12.40
C GLN A 17 -8.22 10.87 11.72
N LYS A 18 -7.86 9.65 11.29
CA LYS A 18 -8.74 8.64 10.66
C LYS A 18 -9.62 9.16 9.51
N PHE A 19 -9.12 10.12 8.73
CA PHE A 19 -9.81 10.59 7.53
C PHE A 19 -9.59 9.65 6.35
N THR A 20 -10.42 9.75 5.33
CA THR A 20 -10.23 9.02 4.07
C THR A 20 -9.09 9.66 3.27
N THR A 21 -8.10 8.84 2.89
CA THR A 21 -6.93 9.28 2.11
C THR A 21 -6.79 8.45 0.86
N VAL A 22 -6.41 9.09 -0.24
CA VAL A 22 -5.94 8.41 -1.45
C VAL A 22 -4.47 8.73 -1.65
N LEU A 23 -3.64 7.69 -1.79
CA LEU A 23 -2.23 7.80 -2.12
C LEU A 23 -2.00 7.19 -3.49
N VAL A 24 -1.27 7.89 -4.35
CA VAL A 24 -0.80 7.37 -5.63
C VAL A 24 0.69 7.15 -5.53
N THR A 25 1.12 5.91 -5.76
CA THR A 25 2.55 5.54 -5.79
C THR A 25 2.81 4.55 -6.91
N HIS A 26 4.07 4.52 -7.36
CA HIS A 26 4.57 3.53 -8.30
C HIS A 26 5.26 2.34 -7.58
N GLU A 27 5.39 2.40 -6.26
CA GLU A 27 6.05 1.35 -5.47
C GLU A 27 5.01 0.47 -4.78
N VAL A 28 4.95 -0.81 -5.18
CA VAL A 28 4.01 -1.78 -4.59
C VAL A 28 4.22 -1.91 -3.08
N ALA A 29 5.47 -1.99 -2.63
CA ALA A 29 5.83 -2.09 -1.22
C ALA A 29 5.30 -0.91 -0.38
N GLU A 30 5.25 0.30 -0.95
CA GLU A 30 4.67 1.47 -0.28
C GLU A 30 3.15 1.36 -0.20
N ALA A 31 2.50 0.97 -1.30
CA ALA A 31 1.05 0.82 -1.37
C ALA A 31 0.55 -0.16 -0.31
N VAL A 32 1.14 -1.36 -0.22
CA VAL A 32 0.73 -2.37 0.77
C VAL A 32 1.08 -1.96 2.20
N ALA A 33 2.16 -1.20 2.41
CA ALA A 33 2.54 -0.76 3.75
C ALA A 33 1.58 0.30 4.31
N LEU A 34 1.05 1.20 3.46
CA LEU A 34 0.28 2.37 3.92
C LEU A 34 -1.24 2.26 3.73
N ALA A 35 -1.70 1.51 2.73
CA ALA A 35 -3.11 1.51 2.31
C ALA A 35 -3.86 0.28 2.81
N ASP A 36 -5.09 0.45 3.28
CA ASP A 36 -5.95 -0.67 3.67
C ASP A 36 -6.53 -1.42 2.47
N TRP A 37 -6.39 -0.86 1.28
CA TRP A 37 -6.92 -1.35 0.02
C TRP A 37 -6.03 -0.80 -1.13
N VAL A 38 -5.80 -1.55 -2.22
CA VAL A 38 -4.93 -1.16 -3.36
C VAL A 38 -5.63 -1.27 -4.73
N VAL A 39 -5.60 -0.18 -5.54
CA VAL A 39 -6.07 -0.16 -6.94
C VAL A 39 -4.83 -0.28 -7.78
N MET A 40 -4.86 -1.13 -8.78
CA MET A 40 -3.97 -0.98 -9.92
C MET A 40 -4.74 -0.49 -11.13
N ILE A 41 -4.23 0.57 -11.76
CA ILE A 41 -4.74 1.07 -13.03
C ILE A 41 -3.71 0.74 -14.12
N SER A 42 -4.15 0.08 -15.18
CA SER A 42 -3.35 -0.21 -16.35
C SER A 42 -4.16 0.01 -17.63
N ALA A 43 -3.56 0.66 -18.63
CA ALA A 43 -4.21 1.00 -19.90
C ALA A 43 -5.60 1.67 -19.73
N GLY A 44 -5.73 2.57 -18.74
CA GLY A 44 -6.98 3.28 -18.45
C GLY A 44 -8.08 2.44 -17.80
N LYS A 45 -7.78 1.22 -17.34
CA LYS A 45 -8.73 0.31 -16.68
C LYS A 45 -8.21 -0.13 -15.32
N ILE A 46 -9.12 -0.49 -14.41
CA ILE A 46 -8.77 -1.15 -13.15
C ILE A 46 -8.31 -2.57 -13.49
N ALA A 47 -7.03 -2.83 -13.22
CA ALA A 47 -6.38 -4.12 -13.47
C ALA A 47 -6.36 -5.01 -12.21
N LEU A 48 -6.45 -4.40 -11.03
CA LEU A 48 -6.53 -5.05 -9.73
C LEU A 48 -7.28 -4.17 -8.73
N ASP A 49 -8.05 -4.81 -7.87
CA ASP A 49 -8.83 -4.25 -6.77
C ASP A 49 -8.67 -5.24 -5.60
N LEU A 50 -7.96 -4.86 -4.54
CA LEU A 50 -7.60 -5.80 -3.47
C LEU A 50 -7.50 -5.13 -2.09
N ASP A 51 -8.18 -5.72 -1.12
CA ASP A 51 -8.01 -5.41 0.30
C ASP A 51 -6.64 -5.85 0.83
N VAL A 52 -6.08 -5.09 1.78
CA VAL A 52 -4.86 -5.42 2.51
C VAL A 52 -5.26 -5.79 3.95
N PRO A 53 -5.62 -7.08 4.23
CA PRO A 53 -6.11 -7.52 5.53
C PRO A 53 -4.95 -7.74 6.52
N VAL A 54 -4.09 -6.73 6.67
CA VAL A 54 -2.98 -6.71 7.61
C VAL A 54 -3.20 -5.54 8.56
N GLU A 55 -3.40 -5.84 9.85
CA GLU A 55 -3.61 -4.82 10.87
C GLU A 55 -2.37 -3.97 11.11
N ARG A 56 -2.58 -2.74 11.57
CA ARG A 56 -1.52 -1.81 11.95
C ARG A 56 -1.13 -2.03 13.42
N PRO A 57 0.15 -1.85 13.81
CA PRO A 57 1.25 -1.29 13.03
C PRO A 57 1.87 -2.30 12.07
N ARG A 58 1.95 -1.92 10.80
CA ARG A 58 2.48 -2.77 9.72
C ARG A 58 4.00 -2.77 9.74
N ARG A 59 4.60 -3.96 9.85
CA ARG A 59 6.05 -4.12 9.70
C ARG A 59 6.39 -4.41 8.25
N ARG A 60 7.21 -3.54 7.65
CA ARG A 60 7.80 -3.79 6.33
C ARG A 60 8.56 -5.12 6.34
N GLY A 61 8.37 -5.93 5.31
CA GLY A 61 8.96 -7.27 5.22
C GLY A 61 8.30 -8.33 6.11
N SER A 62 7.15 -8.05 6.74
CA SER A 62 6.36 -9.12 7.37
C SER A 62 5.85 -10.11 6.32
N VAL A 63 5.71 -11.36 6.73
CA VAL A 63 5.27 -12.44 5.83
C VAL A 63 3.86 -12.17 5.31
N GLU A 64 2.95 -11.60 6.13
CA GLU A 64 1.61 -11.27 5.66
C GLU A 64 1.62 -10.20 4.57
N LEU A 65 2.40 -9.13 4.73
CA LEU A 65 2.55 -8.08 3.72
C LEU A 65 3.22 -8.59 2.45
N ALA A 66 4.27 -9.41 2.58
CA ALA A 66 4.96 -10.00 1.44
C ALA A 66 4.03 -10.88 0.59
N ARG A 67 3.06 -11.58 1.20
CA ARG A 67 2.04 -12.33 0.45
C ARG A 67 1.12 -11.42 -0.36
N VAL A 68 0.72 -10.28 0.20
CA VAL A 68 -0.11 -9.30 -0.53
C VAL A 68 0.69 -8.67 -1.66
N GLU A 69 1.92 -8.27 -1.40
CA GLU A 69 2.85 -7.73 -2.39
C GLU A 69 3.07 -8.70 -3.55
N GLY A 70 3.32 -9.99 -3.26
CA GLY A 70 3.46 -11.04 -4.27
C GLY A 70 2.27 -11.13 -5.23
N LYS A 71 1.03 -11.10 -4.70
CA LYS A 71 -0.18 -11.10 -5.54
C LYS A 71 -0.26 -9.92 -6.51
N ILE A 72 0.19 -8.75 -6.08
CA ILE A 72 0.19 -7.54 -6.91
C ILE A 72 1.29 -7.65 -7.98
N LEU A 73 2.48 -8.12 -7.60
CA LEU A 73 3.61 -8.31 -8.51
C LEU A 73 3.31 -9.37 -9.58
N ASP A 74 2.69 -10.48 -9.20
CA ASP A 74 2.24 -11.53 -10.13
C ASP A 74 1.27 -10.96 -11.16
N ARG A 75 0.41 -10.00 -10.77
CA ARG A 75 -0.52 -9.34 -11.70
C ARG A 75 0.17 -8.32 -12.62
N LEU A 76 1.29 -7.73 -12.18
CA LEU A 76 2.07 -6.77 -12.96
C LEU A 76 2.95 -7.44 -14.02
N PHE A 77 3.52 -8.60 -13.69
CA PHE A 77 4.50 -9.30 -14.52
C PHE A 77 3.99 -10.60 -15.17
N GLY A 78 2.79 -11.05 -14.80
CA GLY A 78 2.11 -12.21 -15.39
C GLY A 78 1.14 -11.87 -16.51
#